data_AF-A0A9W9ZB59-F1
#
_entry.id   AF-A0A9W9ZB59-F1
#
_cell.length_a   1.000
_cell.length_b   1.000
_cell.length_c   1.000
_cell.angle_alpha   90.00
_cell.angle_beta   90.00
_cell.angle_gamma   90.00
#
_symmetry.space_group_name_H-M   'P 1'
#
loop_
_entity.id
_entity.type
_entity.pdbx_description
1 polymer ?
#
loop_
_entity_poly.entity_id
_entity_poly.type
_entity_poly.pdbx_seq_one_letter_code
_entity_poly.pdbx_strand_id
1 'polypeptide(L)'
;MTVKRQWRAASLLLKAGYKEKLFCLNIRIFHLHDETWFWGKITRKFAERKLNDNAADGDFLVRVSETQEGGYSVSMKAPDKIKHFRVLYEDGNFHIGRRSFRTFEELIEHYKRNAINFSDEAG
;
A
#
# COMPACT_ATOMS: atom_id res chain seq x y z
N MET A 1 -7.77 -21.81 -11.07
CA MET A 1 -8.80 -21.98 -10.02
C MET A 1 -9.63 -20.72 -9.94
N THR A 2 -10.90 -20.83 -10.31
CA THR A 2 -11.68 -19.77 -10.95
C THR A 2 -12.28 -18.76 -9.97
N VAL A 3 -12.24 -17.49 -10.37
CA VAL A 3 -12.78 -16.25 -9.76
C VAL A 3 -14.10 -16.42 -8.97
N LYS A 4 -14.94 -17.41 -9.31
CA LYS A 4 -16.24 -17.68 -8.67
C LYS A 4 -16.17 -18.05 -7.17
N ARG A 5 -15.05 -18.55 -6.64
CA ARG A 5 -14.95 -18.91 -5.20
C ARG A 5 -14.80 -17.71 -4.27
N GLN A 6 -14.22 -16.60 -4.74
CA GLN A 6 -13.97 -15.42 -3.89
C GLN A 6 -15.26 -14.65 -3.56
N TRP A 7 -16.26 -14.69 -4.43
CA TRP A 7 -17.57 -14.02 -4.25
C TRP A 7 -18.34 -14.48 -3.00
N ARG A 8 -18.25 -15.77 -2.64
CA ARG A 8 -18.95 -16.30 -1.46
C ARG A 8 -18.34 -15.79 -0.15
N ALA A 9 -17.01 -15.64 -0.10
CA ALA A 9 -16.31 -15.15 1.08
C ALA A 9 -16.58 -13.64 1.31
N ALA A 10 -16.53 -12.83 0.24
CA ALA A 10 -16.83 -11.41 0.32
C ALA A 10 -18.28 -11.13 0.78
N SER A 11 -19.25 -11.92 0.31
CA SER A 11 -20.66 -11.81 0.73
C SER A 11 -20.90 -12.18 2.19
N LEU A 12 -20.18 -13.19 2.71
CA LEU A 12 -20.27 -13.60 4.12
C LEU A 12 -19.68 -12.53 5.07
N LEU A 13 -18.55 -11.94 4.69
CA LEU A 13 -17.91 -10.86 5.45
C LEU A 13 -18.76 -9.58 5.48
N LEU A 14 -19.48 -9.28 4.39
CA LEU A 14 -20.42 -8.16 4.32
C LEU A 14 -21.65 -8.38 5.23
N LYS A 15 -22.09 -9.63 5.41
CA LYS A 15 -23.19 -10.01 6.30
C LYS A 15 -22.78 -10.04 7.78
N ALA A 16 -21.49 -10.19 8.09
CA ALA A 16 -20.94 -10.23 9.45
C ALA A 16 -20.62 -8.84 10.05
N GLY A 17 -21.04 -7.74 9.43
CA GLY A 17 -20.89 -6.39 10.00
C GLY A 17 -19.55 -5.68 9.70
N TYR A 18 -18.66 -6.25 8.88
CA TYR A 18 -17.38 -5.62 8.49
C TYR A 18 -17.52 -4.56 7.37
N LYS A 19 -18.64 -3.81 7.33
CA LYS A 19 -19.09 -3.02 6.17
C LYS A 19 -18.16 -1.86 5.78
N GLU A 20 -17.41 -1.27 6.70
CA GLU A 20 -16.59 -0.09 6.35
C GLU A 20 -15.16 -0.47 5.95
N LYS A 21 -14.54 -1.41 6.67
CA LYS A 21 -13.13 -1.78 6.47
C LYS A 21 -12.91 -2.64 5.23
N LEU A 22 -13.84 -3.54 4.89
CA LEU A 22 -13.69 -4.47 3.77
C LEU A 22 -14.29 -3.95 2.45
N PHE A 23 -15.23 -2.99 2.50
CA PHE A 23 -15.84 -2.44 1.30
C PHE A 23 -14.89 -1.49 0.56
N CYS A 24 -14.14 -0.66 1.31
CA CYS A 24 -13.04 0.14 0.74
C CYS A 24 -11.87 -0.74 0.29
N LEU A 25 -11.58 -1.87 0.95
CA LEU A 25 -10.51 -2.78 0.53
C LEU A 25 -10.85 -3.55 -0.74
N ASN A 26 -12.03 -4.16 -0.86
CA ASN A 26 -12.33 -5.07 -1.98
C ASN A 26 -12.67 -4.37 -3.31
N ILE A 27 -13.23 -3.15 -3.30
CA ILE A 27 -13.48 -2.40 -4.55
C ILE A 27 -12.22 -1.62 -4.99
N ARG A 28 -11.40 -1.11 -4.06
CA ARG A 28 -10.17 -0.36 -4.42
C ARG A 28 -9.00 -1.26 -4.83
N ILE A 29 -8.89 -2.47 -4.30
CA ILE A 29 -7.83 -3.42 -4.72
C ILE A 29 -7.88 -3.68 -6.23
N PHE A 30 -9.08 -3.71 -6.83
CA PHE A 30 -9.23 -3.97 -8.26
C PHE A 30 -8.58 -2.88 -9.14
N HIS A 31 -8.73 -1.60 -8.77
CA HIS A 31 -8.10 -0.50 -9.50
C HIS A 31 -6.58 -0.43 -9.31
N LEU A 32 -6.08 -0.80 -8.13
CA LEU A 32 -4.64 -0.82 -7.87
C LEU A 32 -3.91 -1.93 -8.64
N HIS A 33 -4.59 -3.03 -8.99
CA HIS A 33 -3.96 -4.14 -9.69
C HIS A 33 -3.47 -3.81 -11.10
N ASP A 34 -4.01 -2.77 -11.73
CA ASP A 34 -3.58 -2.31 -13.06
C ASP A 34 -2.40 -1.33 -12.99
N GLU A 35 -2.03 -0.88 -11.78
CA GLU A 35 -0.96 0.09 -11.56
C GLU A 35 0.42 -0.59 -11.49
N THR A 36 1.38 -0.09 -12.27
CA THR A 36 2.73 -0.66 -12.38
C THR A 36 3.53 -0.62 -11.07
N TRP A 37 3.16 0.27 -10.16
CA TRP A 37 3.79 0.44 -8.85
C TRP A 37 3.15 -0.43 -7.77
N PHE A 38 2.02 -1.09 -8.00
CA PHE A 38 1.38 -1.97 -7.02
C PHE A 38 1.75 -3.44 -7.26
N TRP A 39 2.43 -4.04 -6.28
CA TRP A 39 2.96 -5.40 -6.39
C TRP A 39 2.16 -6.42 -5.58
N GLY A 40 1.04 -6.00 -4.99
CA GLY A 40 0.18 -6.88 -4.21
C GLY A 40 0.87 -7.47 -2.98
N LYS A 41 0.63 -8.76 -2.72
CA LYS A 41 1.14 -9.47 -1.53
C LYS A 41 2.54 -10.03 -1.77
N ILE A 42 3.55 -9.16 -1.68
CA ILE A 42 4.96 -9.54 -1.67
C ILE A 42 5.61 -9.24 -0.31
N THR A 43 6.65 -10.01 0.03
CA THR A 43 7.37 -9.82 1.28
C THR A 43 8.26 -8.58 1.22
N ARG A 44 8.58 -8.01 2.40
CA ARG A 44 9.55 -6.92 2.53
C ARG A 44 10.88 -7.27 1.86
N LYS A 45 11.41 -8.46 2.14
CA LYS A 45 12.68 -8.93 1.58
C LYS A 45 12.64 -9.07 0.06
N PHE A 46 11.51 -9.50 -0.51
CA PHE A 46 11.34 -9.57 -1.96
C PHE A 46 11.31 -8.17 -2.60
N ALA A 47 10.60 -7.23 -1.97
CA ALA A 47 10.59 -5.83 -2.39
C ALA A 47 11.99 -5.21 -2.36
N GLU A 48 12.74 -5.41 -1.27
CA GLU A 48 14.12 -4.92 -1.12
C GLU A 48 15.01 -5.46 -2.24
N ARG A 49 14.95 -6.77 -2.52
CA ARG A 49 15.71 -7.38 -3.63
C ARG A 49 15.33 -6.76 -4.98
N LYS A 50 14.04 -6.63 -5.27
CA LYS A 50 13.57 -6.07 -6.55
C LYS A 50 14.04 -4.63 -6.77
N LEU A 51 13.97 -3.80 -5.74
CA LEU A 51 14.41 -2.40 -5.80
C LEU A 51 15.93 -2.29 -5.92
N ASN A 52 16.70 -3.16 -5.25
CA ASN A 52 18.16 -3.15 -5.38
C ASN A 52 18.64 -3.65 -6.75
N ASP A 53 17.95 -4.64 -7.32
CA ASP A 53 18.39 -5.28 -8.57
C ASP A 53 18.05 -4.43 -9.82
N ASN A 54 16.96 -3.64 -9.80
CA ASN A 54 16.39 -3.06 -11.03
C ASN A 54 15.88 -1.63 -10.92
N ALA A 55 16.01 -0.95 -9.77
CA ALA A 55 15.40 0.36 -9.54
C ALA A 55 16.45 1.45 -9.31
N ALA A 56 16.14 2.67 -9.75
CA ALA A 56 16.92 3.86 -9.51
C ALA A 56 16.55 4.54 -8.19
N ASP A 57 17.39 5.44 -7.70
CA ASP A 57 17.07 6.25 -6.52
C ASP A 57 15.80 7.07 -6.76
N GLY A 58 14.85 6.98 -5.82
CA GLY A 58 13.52 7.57 -5.93
C GLY A 58 12.44 6.59 -6.38
N ASP A 59 12.80 5.45 -6.99
CA ASP A 59 11.83 4.44 -7.37
C ASP A 59 11.18 3.80 -6.14
N PHE A 60 9.92 3.40 -6.27
CA PHE A 60 9.18 2.78 -5.19
C PHE A 60 8.21 1.72 -5.71
N LEU A 61 7.74 0.91 -4.78
CA LEU A 61 6.62 0.01 -4.99
C LEU A 61 5.70 0.00 -3.76
N VAL A 62 4.45 -0.35 -4.00
CA VAL A 62 3.43 -0.54 -2.96
C VAL A 62 3.15 -2.02 -2.83
N ARG A 63 3.12 -2.49 -1.58
CA ARG A 63 2.83 -3.89 -1.24
C ARG A 63 1.81 -3.95 -0.11
N VAL A 64 1.09 -5.08 -0.03
CA VAL A 64 0.27 -5.41 1.13
C VAL A 64 1.19 -5.67 2.32
N SER A 65 0.84 -5.12 3.48
CA SER A 65 1.59 -5.30 4.72
C SER A 65 1.52 -6.76 5.18
N GLU A 66 2.66 -7.32 5.55
CA GLU A 66 2.75 -8.68 6.10
C GLU A 66 2.28 -8.75 7.56
N THR A 67 2.44 -7.66 8.29
CA THR A 67 2.20 -7.58 9.74
C THR A 67 0.86 -6.95 10.09
N GLN A 68 0.22 -6.25 9.14
CA GLN A 68 -1.10 -5.65 9.33
C GLN A 68 -2.07 -6.20 8.30
N GLU A 69 -3.06 -6.95 8.77
CA GLU A 69 -4.14 -7.45 7.93
C GLU A 69 -4.92 -6.28 7.33
N GLY A 70 -4.91 -6.20 6.00
CA GLY A 70 -5.53 -5.11 5.23
C GLY A 70 -4.74 -3.79 5.19
N GLY A 71 -3.52 -3.75 5.72
CA GLY A 71 -2.63 -2.58 5.62
C GLY A 71 -1.77 -2.59 4.34
N TYR A 72 -1.22 -1.43 3.98
CA TYR A 72 -0.27 -1.28 2.87
C TYR A 72 1.09 -0.78 3.38
N SER A 73 2.12 -0.99 2.57
CA SER A 73 3.44 -0.43 2.79
C SER A 73 4.04 0.05 1.47
N VAL A 74 4.64 1.23 1.51
CA VAL A 74 5.46 1.78 0.41
C VAL A 74 6.90 1.39 0.69
N SER A 75 7.58 0.78 -0.28
CA SER A 75 9.01 0.46 -0.22
C SER A 75 9.72 1.29 -1.30
N MET A 76 10.71 2.10 -0.91
CA MET A 76 11.35 3.08 -1.79
C MET A 76 12.87 2.89 -1.79
N LYS A 77 13.47 2.95 -2.98
CA LYS A 77 14.91 2.99 -3.19
C LYS A 77 15.42 4.38 -2.86
N ALA A 78 16.21 4.49 -1.79
CA ALA A 78 17.00 5.68 -1.51
C ALA A 78 18.49 5.38 -1.76
N PRO A 79 19.33 6.43 -1.86
CA PRO A 79 20.74 6.27 -2.20
C PRO A 79 21.51 5.34 -1.25
N ASP A 80 21.16 5.35 0.03
CA ASP A 80 21.83 4.57 1.08
C ASP A 80 21.17 3.21 1.31
N LYS A 81 19.84 3.13 1.26
CA LYS A 81 19.08 1.92 1.61
C LYS A 81 17.66 1.95 1.07
N ILE A 82 17.01 0.79 1.14
CA ILE A 82 15.56 0.72 0.95
C ILE A 82 14.86 1.20 2.21
N LYS A 83 13.95 2.17 2.06
CA LYS A 83 13.08 2.67 3.12
C LYS A 83 11.71 2.04 3.01
N HIS A 84 11.05 1.79 4.14
CA HIS A 84 9.71 1.22 4.17
C HIS A 84 8.79 2.07 5.03
N PHE A 85 7.68 2.49 4.44
CA PHE A 85 6.71 3.36 5.08
C PHE A 85 5.39 2.61 5.18
N ARG A 86 4.78 2.64 6.37
CA ARG A 86 3.46 2.05 6.58
C ARG A 86 2.39 3.06 6.15
N VAL A 87 1.44 2.61 5.34
CA VAL A 87 0.25 3.40 5.04
C VAL A 87 -0.80 3.08 6.10
N LEU A 88 -1.20 4.10 6.86
CA LEU A 88 -2.29 4.02 7.82
C LEU A 88 -3.56 4.57 7.18
N TYR A 89 -4.71 4.11 7.65
CA TYR A 89 -6.02 4.66 7.26
C TYR A 89 -6.81 4.97 8.52
N GLU A 90 -6.89 6.25 8.85
CA GLU A 90 -7.42 6.78 10.11
C GLU A 90 -8.22 8.06 9.80
N ASP A 91 -9.37 8.23 10.46
CA ASP A 91 -10.29 9.37 10.27
C ASP A 91 -10.68 9.63 8.80
N GLY A 92 -10.83 8.54 8.03
CA GLY A 92 -11.20 8.62 6.61
C GLY A 92 -10.08 9.03 5.66
N ASN A 93 -8.85 9.21 6.16
CA ASN A 93 -7.69 9.64 5.38
C ASN A 93 -6.57 8.60 5.42
N PHE A 94 -5.73 8.59 4.38
CA PHE A 94 -4.51 7.80 4.30
C PHE A 94 -3.32 8.58 4.83
N HIS A 95 -2.48 7.94 5.63
CA HIS A 95 -1.34 8.59 6.26
C HIS A 95 -0.04 7.83 6.02
N ILE A 96 1.04 8.58 5.80
CA ILE A 96 2.43 8.13 5.98
C ILE A 96 3.11 9.17 6.85
N GLY A 97 3.59 8.76 8.03
CA GLY A 97 4.12 9.69 9.03
C GLY A 97 3.07 10.74 9.40
N ARG A 98 3.43 12.02 9.30
CA ARG A 98 2.54 13.17 9.58
C ARG A 98 1.72 13.65 8.38
N ARG A 99 1.89 13.06 7.20
CA ARG A 99 1.20 13.49 5.97
C ARG A 99 -0.09 12.71 5.78
N SER A 100 -1.19 13.42 5.54
CA SER A 100 -2.53 12.87 5.34
C SER A 100 -3.07 13.16 3.94
N PHE A 101 -3.76 12.19 3.33
CA PHE A 101 -4.33 12.28 1.99
C PHE A 101 -5.75 11.71 1.98
N ARG A 102 -6.66 12.25 1.16
CA ARG A 102 -8.05 11.78 1.13
C ARG A 102 -8.19 10.49 0.33
N THR A 103 -7.35 10.32 -0.68
CA THR A 103 -7.33 9.13 -1.54
C THR A 103 -5.95 8.49 -1.56
N PHE A 104 -5.91 7.22 -1.95
CA PHE A 104 -4.64 6.49 -2.04
C PHE A 104 -3.83 6.99 -3.23
N GLU A 105 -4.52 7.36 -4.31
CA GLU A 105 -3.96 7.93 -5.53
C GLU A 105 -3.29 9.28 -5.24
N GLU A 106 -3.91 10.14 -4.43
CA GLU A 106 -3.30 11.40 -3.97
C GLU A 106 -2.00 11.16 -3.19
N LEU A 107 -2.00 10.18 -2.30
CA LEU A 107 -0.81 9.78 -1.54
C LEU A 107 0.32 9.35 -2.48
N ILE A 108 0.01 8.50 -3.46
CA ILE A 108 1.00 7.98 -4.39
C ILE A 108 1.50 9.08 -5.32
N GLU A 109 0.63 9.92 -5.85
CA GLU A 109 1.00 11.02 -6.73
C GLU A 109 1.86 12.05 -5.99
N HIS A 110 1.59 12.29 -4.71
CA HIS A 110 2.43 13.14 -3.88
C HIS A 110 3.85 12.57 -3.79
N TYR A 111 4.01 11.28 -3.48
CA TYR A 111 5.32 10.66 -3.30
C TYR A 111 6.05 10.28 -4.59
N LYS A 112 5.36 10.26 -5.74
CA LYS A 112 6.00 10.28 -7.07
C LYS A 112 6.75 11.58 -7.32
N ARG A 113 6.23 12.70 -6.81
CA ARG A 113 6.76 14.06 -7.06
C ARG A 113 7.67 14.57 -5.94
N ASN A 114 7.50 14.06 -4.74
CA ASN A 114 8.22 14.49 -3.55
C ASN A 114 8.88 13.27 -2.90
N ALA A 115 10.22 13.27 -2.80
CA ALA A 115 10.93 12.22 -2.09
C ALA A 115 10.46 12.18 -0.61
N ILE A 116 10.25 10.98 -0.06
CA ILE A 116 9.87 10.83 1.35
C ILE A 116 11.09 11.21 2.21
N ASN A 117 11.04 12.44 2.73
CA ASN A 117 12.04 12.95 3.67
C ASN A 117 11.71 12.48 5.08
N PHE A 118 12.74 11.99 5.79
CA PHE A 118 12.63 11.37 7.11
C PHE A 118 12.12 12.28 8.24
N SER A 119 11.95 13.59 8.00
CA SER A 119 11.39 14.51 8.99
C SER A 119 9.94 14.19 9.35
N ASP A 120 9.23 13.42 8.52
CA ASP A 120 7.81 13.14 8.69
C ASP A 120 7.53 11.93 9.63
N GLU A 121 8.56 11.19 10.08
CA GLU A 121 8.43 10.04 11.01
C GLU A 121 8.79 10.34 12.48
N ALA A 122 9.34 11.52 12.79
CA ALA A 122 9.74 11.86 14.16
C ALA A 122 8.58 12.48 14.93
N GLY A 123 7.76 11.65 15.59
CA GLY A 123 6.83 12.04 16.66
C GLY A 123 7.03 11.13 17.85
#